data_AF-A0A5N6P554-F1
#
_entry.id   AF-A0A5N6P554-F1
#
_cell.length_a   1.000
_cell.length_b   1.000
_cell.length_c   1.000
_cell.angle_alpha   90.00
_cell.angle_beta   90.00
_cell.angle_gamma   90.00
#
_symmetry.space_group_name_H-M   'P 1'
#
loop_
_entity.id
_entity.type
_entity.pdbx_description
1 polymer ?
#
loop_
_entity_poly.entity_id
_entity_poly.type
_entity_poly.pdbx_seq_one_letter_code
_entity_poly.pdbx_strand_id
1 'polypeptide(L)'
;MIVDDEYVILESANINQKSLAGSNDTEIDMGSYQPHHTWAAKKQHPQGQVYGYSMSLWAEQLGVLQKCYKDPETLECVNEVNNIDEDN
;
A
#
# COMPACT_ATOMS: atom_id res chain seq x y z
N MET A 1 -4.60 4.05 -1.77
CA MET A 1 -4.46 2.58 -1.94
C MET A 1 -3.08 2.27 -2.51
N ILE A 2 -2.39 1.22 -2.05
CA ILE A 2 -1.10 0.74 -2.60
C ILE A 2 -1.31 -0.69 -3.09
N VAL A 3 -0.78 -1.04 -4.26
CA VAL A 3 -0.92 -2.37 -4.87
C VAL A 3 0.46 -2.90 -5.30
N ASP A 4 0.78 -4.11 -4.86
CA ASP A 4 1.98 -4.89 -5.21
C ASP A 4 3.32 -4.14 -5.08
N ASP A 5 3.37 -3.13 -4.21
CA ASP A 5 4.49 -2.19 -4.01
C ASP A 5 4.99 -1.45 -5.27
N GLU A 6 4.21 -1.46 -6.36
CA GLU A 6 4.57 -0.79 -7.63
C GLU A 6 3.61 0.33 -8.04
N TYR A 7 2.35 0.28 -7.59
CA TYR A 7 1.31 1.23 -7.96
C TYR A 7 0.65 1.85 -6.73
N VAL A 8 0.41 3.16 -6.79
CA VAL A 8 -0.28 3.90 -5.72
C VAL A 8 -1.36 4.80 -6.30
N ILE A 9 -2.49 4.84 -5.59
CA ILE A 9 -3.60 5.77 -5.78
C ILE A 9 -3.62 6.73 -4.58
N LEU A 10 -3.48 8.02 -4.88
CA LEU A 10 -3.59 9.12 -3.93
C LEU A 10 -4.77 10.00 -4.33
N GLU A 11 -5.80 10.02 -3.48
CA GLU A 11 -7.12 10.55 -3.83
C GLU A 11 -7.75 11.35 -2.70
N SER A 12 -8.71 12.21 -3.06
CA SER A 12 -9.68 12.78 -2.12
C SER A 12 -10.89 11.85 -1.90
N ALA A 13 -11.12 10.91 -2.82
CA ALA A 13 -12.27 10.00 -2.80
C ALA A 13 -12.18 8.99 -1.65
N ASN A 14 -13.29 8.84 -0.91
CA ASN A 14 -13.45 7.72 0.01
C ASN A 14 -14.01 6.49 -0.72
N ILE A 15 -13.83 5.30 -0.15
CA ILE A 15 -14.43 4.06 -0.67
C ILE A 15 -15.91 3.99 -0.25
N ASN A 16 -16.75 4.81 -0.87
CA ASN A 16 -18.20 4.81 -0.68
C ASN A 16 -18.93 5.38 -1.90
N GLN A 17 -20.27 5.26 -1.93
CA GLN A 17 -21.08 5.74 -3.05
C GLN A 17 -21.04 7.26 -3.24
N LYS A 18 -20.81 8.04 -2.18
CA LYS A 18 -20.79 9.50 -2.27
C LYS A 18 -19.61 9.99 -3.11
N SER A 19 -18.44 9.40 -2.92
CA SER A 19 -17.23 9.74 -3.68
C SER A 19 -17.14 8.99 -5.02
N LEU A 20 -17.50 7.71 -5.08
CA LEU A 20 -17.26 6.86 -6.27
C LEU A 20 -18.35 6.89 -7.34
N ALA A 21 -19.54 7.43 -7.06
CA ALA A 21 -20.63 7.46 -8.04
C ALA A 21 -20.38 8.43 -9.23
N GLY A 22 -19.48 9.41 -9.06
CA GLY A 22 -19.20 10.45 -10.06
C GLY A 22 -20.33 11.47 -10.28
N SER A 23 -21.56 11.18 -9.81
CA SER A 23 -22.73 12.07 -9.88
C SER A 23 -23.02 12.85 -8.59
N ASN A 24 -22.27 12.57 -7.52
CA ASN A 24 -22.47 13.14 -6.18
C ASN A 24 -21.37 14.16 -5.88
N ASP A 25 -20.42 13.82 -5.00
CA ASP A 25 -19.30 14.69 -4.67
C ASP A 25 -18.30 14.73 -5.84
N THR A 26 -17.67 15.89 -6.04
CA THR A 26 -16.57 16.04 -6.99
C THR A 26 -15.27 15.66 -6.30
N GLU A 27 -14.61 14.63 -6.80
CA GLU A 27 -13.36 14.10 -6.26
C GLU A 27 -12.23 14.22 -7.30
N ILE A 28 -10.99 14.12 -6.83
CA ILE A 28 -9.80 14.01 -7.68
C ILE A 28 -8.93 12.85 -7.19
N ASP A 29 -8.34 12.13 -8.14
CA ASP A 29 -7.43 11.02 -7.90
C ASP A 29 -6.21 11.09 -8.82
N MET A 30 -5.07 10.68 -8.31
CA MET A 30 -3.83 10.46 -9.03
C MET A 30 -3.33 9.04 -8.80
N GLY A 31 -3.38 8.25 -9.87
CA GLY A 31 -2.68 6.97 -9.98
C GLY A 31 -1.25 7.15 -10.49
N SER A 32 -0.28 6.52 -9.84
CA SER A 32 1.12 6.58 -10.26
C SER A 32 1.89 5.28 -10.02
N TYR A 33 2.89 5.06 -10.86
CA TYR A 33 3.87 3.99 -10.74
C TYR A 33 5.21 4.44 -11.31
N GLN A 34 6.26 3.67 -11.03
CA GLN A 34 7.60 3.93 -11.55
C GLN A 34 7.95 2.87 -12.61
N PRO A 35 8.09 3.23 -13.91
CA PRO A 35 8.24 2.25 -14.99
C PRO A 35 9.45 1.30 -14.85
N HIS A 36 10.51 1.74 -14.19
CA HIS A 36 11.71 0.94 -13.91
C HIS A 36 11.65 0.16 -12.59
N HIS A 37 10.56 0.30 -11.82
CA HIS A 37 10.29 -0.39 -10.56
C HIS A 37 8.91 -1.05 -10.64
N THR A 38 8.76 -1.95 -11.60
CA THR A 38 7.59 -2.83 -11.71
C THR A 38 8.03 -4.29 -11.72
N TRP A 39 7.14 -5.19 -11.34
CA TRP A 39 7.35 -6.63 -11.42
C TRP A 39 7.72 -7.07 -12.83
N ALA A 40 7.04 -6.53 -13.84
CA ALA A 40 7.30 -6.85 -15.25
C ALA A 40 8.71 -6.39 -15.70
N ALA A 41 9.14 -5.21 -15.29
CA ALA A 41 10.44 -4.65 -15.69
C ALA A 41 11.62 -5.28 -14.93
N LYS A 42 11.47 -5.49 -13.61
CA LYS A 42 12.56 -6.00 -12.76
C LYS A 42 12.60 -7.52 -12.64
N LYS A 43 11.47 -8.22 -12.84
CA LYS A 43 11.31 -9.68 -12.58
C LYS A 43 11.61 -10.10 -11.13
N GLN A 44 11.55 -9.14 -10.22
CA GLN A 44 11.73 -9.28 -8.78
C GLN A 44 10.92 -8.17 -8.11
N HIS A 45 10.73 -8.30 -6.78
CA HIS A 45 9.95 -7.35 -5.99
C HIS A 45 10.41 -5.90 -6.22
N PRO A 46 9.49 -5.00 -6.65
CA PRO A 46 9.82 -3.63 -7.02
C PRO A 46 10.07 -2.74 -5.80
N GLN A 47 11.33 -2.66 -5.38
CA GLN A 47 11.75 -1.78 -4.28
C GLN A 47 11.96 -0.33 -4.75
N GLY A 48 10.88 0.31 -5.22
CA GLY A 48 10.84 1.71 -5.64
C GLY A 48 10.44 2.67 -4.51
N GLN A 49 10.00 3.88 -4.90
CA GLN A 49 9.42 4.87 -4.00
C GLN A 49 8.05 4.44 -3.47
N VAL A 50 7.27 3.68 -4.24
CA VAL A 50 5.98 3.13 -3.78
C VAL A 50 6.22 2.13 -2.63
N TYR A 51 7.10 1.16 -2.82
CA TYR A 51 7.60 0.27 -1.75
C TYR A 51 8.12 1.05 -0.54
N GLY A 52 8.96 2.07 -0.76
CA GLY A 52 9.51 2.88 0.32
C GLY A 52 8.42 3.58 1.14
N TYR A 53 7.43 4.17 0.45
CA TYR A 53 6.27 4.80 1.07
C TYR A 53 5.43 3.80 1.87
N SER A 54 5.16 2.61 1.30
CA SER A 54 4.48 1.50 1.97
C SER A 54 5.20 1.15 3.27
N MET A 55 6.49 0.84 3.21
CA MET A 55 7.30 0.50 4.40
C MET A 55 7.37 1.62 5.44
N SER A 56 7.36 2.89 5.03
CA SER A 56 7.30 4.03 5.96
C SER A 56 5.98 4.08 6.72
N LEU A 57 4.85 3.84 6.06
CA LEU A 57 3.54 3.75 6.73
C LEU A 57 3.50 2.58 7.73
N TRP A 58 4.04 1.42 7.35
CA TRP A 58 4.16 0.28 8.26
C TRP A 58 5.01 0.61 9.48
N ALA A 59 6.15 1.27 9.31
CA ALA A 59 7.01 1.69 10.42
C ALA A 59 6.29 2.65 11.37
N GLU A 60 5.51 3.59 10.83
CA GLU A 60 4.74 4.56 11.61
C GLU A 60 3.60 3.89 12.39
N GLN A 61 2.85 2.99 11.74
CA GLN A 61 1.66 2.37 12.31
C GLN A 61 1.98 1.24 13.29
N LEU A 62 2.99 0.42 13.00
CA LEU A 62 3.33 -0.77 13.80
C LEU A 62 4.45 -0.51 14.81
N GLY A 63 5.16 0.63 14.71
CA GLY A 63 6.24 1.02 15.63
C GLY A 63 7.51 0.16 15.56
N VAL A 64 7.48 -0.95 14.82
CA VAL A 64 8.60 -1.87 14.57
C VAL A 64 8.64 -2.23 13.09
N LEU A 65 9.82 -2.51 12.55
CA LEU A 65 9.97 -3.05 11.20
C LEU A 65 10.47 -4.48 11.27
N GLN A 66 9.62 -5.43 10.87
CA GLN A 66 9.96 -6.84 10.79
C GLN A 66 10.31 -7.25 9.36
N LYS A 67 11.01 -8.39 9.24
CA LYS A 67 11.44 -8.89 7.94
C LYS A 67 10.26 -9.32 7.07
N CYS A 68 9.21 -9.89 7.67
CA CYS A 68 8.02 -10.37 6.98
C CYS A 68 7.25 -9.25 6.27
N TYR A 69 7.37 -7.99 6.70
CA TYR A 69 6.69 -6.83 6.08
C TYR A 69 7.17 -6.54 4.65
N LYS A 70 8.30 -7.12 4.24
CA LYS A 70 8.77 -7.04 2.85
C LYS A 70 7.94 -7.93 1.91
N ASP A 71 7.24 -8.92 2.46
CA ASP A 71 6.47 -9.90 1.72
C ASP A 71 5.04 -9.94 2.32
N PRO A 72 4.25 -8.86 2.14
CA PRO A 72 2.97 -8.65 2.82
C PRO A 72 1.89 -9.67 2.45
N GLU A 73 2.06 -10.40 1.35
CA GLU A 73 1.18 -11.48 0.91
C GLU A 73 1.35 -12.77 1.71
N THR A 74 2.42 -12.89 2.50
CA THR A 74 2.70 -14.09 3.28
C THR A 74 1.78 -14.20 4.50
N LEU A 75 1.35 -15.43 4.81
CA LEU A 75 0.52 -15.69 6.00
C LEU A 75 1.24 -15.29 7.30
N GLU A 76 2.57 -15.42 7.33
CA GLU A 76 3.41 -14.95 8.43
C GLU A 76 3.24 -13.45 8.66
N CYS A 77 3.34 -12.63 7.60
CA CYS A 77 3.16 -11.18 7.71
C CYS A 77 1.76 -10.80 8.18
N VAL A 78 0.72 -11.43 7.61
CA VAL A 78 -0.67 -11.14 7.99
C VAL A 78 -0.93 -11.47 9.47
N ASN A 79 -0.46 -12.64 9.94
CA ASN A 79 -0.61 -13.01 11.34
C ASN A 79 0.16 -12.08 12.28
N GLU A 80 1.37 -11.67 11.91
CA GLU A 80 2.17 -10.76 12.73
C GLU A 80 1.51 -9.39 12.90
N VAL A 81 0.94 -8.84 11.83
CA VAL A 81 0.19 -7.57 11.90
C VAL A 81 -1.03 -7.71 12.81
N ASN A 82 -1.79 -8.81 12.67
CA ASN A 82 -2.97 -9.05 13.51
C ASN A 82 -2.60 -9.18 14.99
N ASN A 83 -1.49 -9.85 15.31
CA ASN A 83 -1.03 -10.00 16.70
C ASN A 83 -0.67 -8.64 17.32
N ILE A 84 -0.03 -7.75 16.56
CA ILE A 84 0.30 -6.39 17.04
C ILE A 84 -0.97 -5.58 17.33
N ASP A 85 -2.03 -5.76 16.53
CA ASP A 85 -3.32 -5.10 16.75
C ASP A 85 -4.04 -5.67 17.99
N GLU A 86 -3.95 -6.99 18.24
CA GLU A 86 -4.51 -7.61 19.45
C GLU A 86 -3.80 -7.17 20.75
N ASP A 87 -2.52 -6.81 20.66
CA ASP A 87 -1.69 -6.38 21.79
C ASP A 87 -1.80 -4.86 22.11
N ASN A 88 -2.45 -4.06 21.25
CA ASN A 88 -2.63 -2.60 21.39
C ASN A 88 -3.95 -2.21 22.08
#